data_AF-A0A7J5WZY9-F1
#
_entry.id   AF-A0A7J5WZY9-F1
#
_cell.length_a   1.000
_cell.length_b   1.000
_cell.length_c   1.000
_cell.angle_alpha   90.00
_cell.angle_beta   90.00
_cell.angle_gamma   90.00
#
_symmetry.space_group_name_H-M   'P 1'
#
loop_
_entity.id
_entity.type
_entity.pdbx_description
1 polymer ?
#
loop_
_entity_poly.entity_id
_entity_poly.type
_entity_poly.pdbx_seq_one_letter_code
_entity_poly.pdbx_strand_id
1 'polypeptide(L)' 'MGRERRLFPAHLRKAIIVRDENCIKCGAPPSHTQVHHIQHWSDDGDTDLDNGCLLCRRCHTQIHHNGWDIMMGFDRHPG' A
#
# COMPACT_ATOMS: atom_id res chain seq x y z
N MET A 1 2.48 -24.25 1.32
CA MET A 1 2.83 -23.41 0.15
C MET A 1 1.57 -22.69 -0.34
N GLY A 2 1.17 -21.62 0.35
CA GLY A 2 -0.01 -20.82 0.01
C GLY A 2 0.38 -19.66 -0.90
N ARG A 3 0.30 -19.87 -2.21
CA ARG A 3 0.86 -18.98 -3.25
C ARG A 3 -0.25 -18.44 -4.14
N GLU A 4 -1.15 -17.59 -3.62
CA GLU A 4 -2.26 -17.09 -4.45
C GLU A 4 -2.94 -15.77 -4.02
N ARG A 5 -2.22 -14.77 -3.49
CA ARG A 5 -2.85 -13.44 -3.29
C ARG A 5 -1.88 -12.25 -3.46
N ARG A 6 -1.25 -12.12 -4.63
CA ARG A 6 -0.57 -10.86 -5.02
C ARG A 6 -1.50 -9.63 -5.02
N LEU A 7 -2.81 -9.86 -5.09
CA LEU A 7 -3.82 -8.81 -5.15
C LEU A 7 -4.56 -8.73 -3.82
N PHE A 8 -4.63 -7.52 -3.27
CA PHE A 8 -5.47 -7.25 -2.11
C PHE A 8 -6.93 -7.61 -2.44
N PRO A 9 -7.57 -8.50 -1.65
CA PRO A 9 -8.98 -8.79 -1.81
C PRO A 9 -9.81 -7.52 -1.62
N ALA A 10 -11.00 -7.49 -2.22
CA ALA A 10 -11.83 -6.28 -2.30
C ALA A 10 -12.14 -5.64 -0.93
N HIS A 11 -12.27 -6.45 0.13
CA HIS A 11 -12.49 -5.95 1.49
C HIS A 11 -11.26 -5.23 2.07
N LEU A 12 -10.05 -5.79 1.90
CA LEU A 12 -8.80 -5.13 2.32
C LEU A 12 -8.56 -3.87 1.51
N ARG A 13 -8.77 -3.91 0.19
CA ARG A 13 -8.67 -2.71 -0.64
C ARG A 13 -9.59 -1.60 -0.15
N LYS A 14 -10.83 -1.91 0.21
CA LYS A 14 -11.77 -0.92 0.77
C LYS A 14 -11.29 -0.38 2.11
N ALA A 15 -10.82 -1.25 3.00
CA ALA A 15 -10.30 -0.83 4.31
C ALA A 15 -9.10 0.12 4.17
N ILE A 16 -8.16 -0.19 3.27
CA ILE A 16 -7.00 0.66 2.98
C ILE A 16 -7.43 2.00 2.38
N ILE A 17 -8.42 2.01 1.47
CA ILE A 17 -8.95 3.27 0.92
C ILE A 17 -9.57 4.16 2.00
N VAL A 18 -10.33 3.59 2.93
CA VAL A 18 -10.94 4.32 4.04
C VAL A 18 -9.87 4.85 5.00
N ARG A 19 -8.81 4.07 5.23
CA ARG A 19 -7.73 4.43 6.16
C ARG A 19 -6.83 5.53 5.60
N ASP A 20 -6.40 5.41 4.36
CA ASP A 20 -5.40 6.31 3.77
C ASP A 20 -6.04 7.55 3.14
N GLU A 21 -7.32 7.46 2.74
CA GLU A 21 -8.15 8.51 2.13
C GLU A 21 -7.63 9.12 0.81
N ASN A 22 -6.34 9.02 0.52
CA ASN A 22 -5.62 9.57 -0.61
C ASN A 22 -4.23 8.89 -0.72
N CYS A 23 -3.45 9.29 -1.72
CA CYS A 23 -2.05 8.87 -1.81
C CYS A 23 -1.26 9.42 -0.61
N ILE A 24 -0.73 8.52 0.22
CA ILE A 24 -0.07 8.84 1.50
C ILE A 24 1.10 9.82 1.36
N LYS A 25 1.67 9.93 0.16
CA LYS A 25 2.82 10.78 -0.14
C LYS A 25 2.48 12.15 -0.74
N CYS A 26 1.45 12.22 -1.59
CA CYS A 26 1.21 13.42 -2.41
C CYS A 26 -0.24 13.90 -2.42
N GLY A 27 -1.14 13.27 -1.67
CA GLY A 27 -2.54 13.69 -1.58
C GLY A 27 -3.39 13.43 -2.83
N ALA A 28 -2.89 12.67 -3.80
CA ALA A 28 -3.67 12.34 -5.00
C ALA A 28 -4.93 11.53 -4.63
N PRO A 29 -6.08 11.77 -5.28
CA PRO A 29 -7.35 11.16 -4.88
C PRO A 29 -7.32 9.63 -5.02
N PRO A 30 -8.09 8.87 -4.21
CA PRO A 30 -8.11 7.40 -4.24
C PRO A 30 -8.38 6.80 -5.61
N SER A 31 -9.18 7.47 -6.44
CA SER A 31 -9.48 7.06 -7.81
C SER A 31 -8.24 6.95 -8.70
N HIS A 32 -7.15 7.65 -8.35
CA HIS A 32 -5.86 7.65 -9.06
C HIS A 32 -4.79 6.82 -8.34
N THR A 33 -5.18 6.03 -7.33
CA THR A 33 -4.28 5.23 -6.50
C THR A 33 -4.44 3.73 -6.69
N GLN A 34 -3.39 3.01 -6.33
CA GLN A 34 -3.36 1.56 -6.22
C GLN A 34 -2.84 1.20 -4.82
N VAL A 35 -3.24 0.03 -4.34
CA VAL A 35 -2.68 -0.50 -3.09
C VAL A 35 -1.29 -1.06 -3.39
N HIS A 36 -0.31 -0.57 -2.64
CA HIS A 36 1.08 -1.01 -2.65
C HIS A 36 1.36 -1.83 -1.39
N HIS A 37 2.20 -2.86 -1.51
CA HIS A 37 2.67 -3.60 -0.33
C HIS A 37 3.88 -2.86 0.25
N ILE A 38 3.89 -2.60 1.56
CA ILE A 38 5.01 -1.93 2.25
C ILE A 38 6.23 -2.86 2.26
N GLN A 39 6.08 -4.03 2.87
CA GLN A 39 7.00 -5.15 2.67
C GLN A 39 6.60 -5.86 1.38
N HIS A 40 7.53 -5.90 0.44
CA HIS A 40 7.32 -6.54 -0.84
C HIS A 40 6.84 -7.98 -0.67
N TRP A 41 5.85 -8.36 -1.48
CA TRP A 41 5.34 -9.73 -1.53
C TRP A 41 6.45 -10.75 -1.82
N SER A 42 7.47 -10.36 -2.60
CA SER A 42 8.60 -11.25 -2.91
C SER A 42 9.51 -11.52 -1.71
N ASP A 43 9.39 -10.72 -0.66
CA ASP A 43 10.13 -10.78 0.61
C ASP A 43 9.22 -11.31 1.73
N ASP A 44 8.22 -12.13 1.39
CA ASP A 44 7.23 -12.73 2.29
C ASP A 44 6.28 -11.73 2.97
N GLY A 45 6.08 -10.54 2.37
CA GLY A 45 5.12 -9.57 2.86
C GLY A 45 3.67 -10.07 2.82
N ASP A 46 2.98 -10.01 3.96
CA ASP A 46 1.59 -10.44 4.09
C ASP A 46 0.63 -9.54 3.31
N THR A 47 -0.49 -10.12 2.87
CA THR A 47 -1.58 -9.35 2.24
C THR A 47 -2.61 -9.01 3.31
N ASP A 48 -2.33 -7.98 4.10
CA ASP A 48 -3.20 -7.52 5.18
C ASP A 48 -3.36 -5.99 5.21
N LEU A 49 -4.08 -5.47 6.19
CA LEU A 49 -4.29 -4.03 6.33
C LEU A 49 -2.97 -3.32 6.70
N ASP A 50 -2.14 -3.93 7.55
CA ASP A 50 -0.94 -3.31 8.11
C ASP A 50 0.28 -3.40 7.15
N ASN A 51 0.17 -4.12 6.04
CA ASN A 51 1.21 -4.20 5.01
C ASN A 51 0.77 -3.61 3.65
N GLY A 52 -0.39 -2.95 3.59
CA GLY A 52 -0.88 -2.29 2.38
C GLY A 52 -1.02 -0.79 2.56
N CYS A 53 -0.74 0.02 1.53
CA CYS A 53 -0.97 1.47 1.54
C CYS A 53 -1.37 2.03 0.16
N LEU A 54 -1.99 3.20 0.08
CA LEU A 54 -2.38 3.86 -1.16
C LEU A 54 -1.24 4.70 -1.74
N LEU A 55 -0.88 4.38 -2.99
CA LEU A 55 0.03 5.20 -3.78
C LEU A 55 -0.55 5.50 -5.16
N CYS A 56 -0.40 6.74 -5.62
CA CYS A 56 -0.68 7.08 -7.02
C CYS A 56 0.38 6.48 -7.94
N ARG A 57 0.07 6.31 -9.23
CA ARG A 57 1.00 5.71 -10.20
C ARG A 57 2.40 6.34 -10.16
N ARG A 58 2.49 7.66 -10.05
CA ARG A 58 3.78 8.39 -9.97
C ARG A 58 4.56 8.01 -8.71
N CYS A 59 3.92 8.06 -7.54
CA CYS A 59 4.56 7.75 -6.26
C CYS A 59 4.90 6.26 -6.15
N HIS A 60 4.04 5.38 -6.68
CA HIS A 60 4.29 3.95 -6.77
C HIS A 60 5.51 3.65 -7.66
N THR A 61 5.65 4.28 -8.82
CA THR A 61 6.87 4.12 -9.62
C THR A 61 8.09 4.68 -8.89
N GLN A 62 7.96 5.84 -8.24
CA GLN A 62 9.07 6.48 -7.54
C GLN A 62 9.58 5.64 -6.36
N ILE A 63 8.72 4.92 -5.63
CA ILE A 63 9.18 4.09 -4.50
C ILE A 63 10.07 2.95 -4.97
N HIS A 64 9.71 2.29 -6.09
CA HIS A 64 10.51 1.23 -6.71
C HIS A 64 11.87 1.71 -7.23
N HIS A 65 11.99 3.00 -7.60
CA HIS A 65 13.24 3.55 -8.17
C HIS A 65 14.12 4.28 -7.17
N ASN A 66 13.52 4.98 -6.21
CA ASN A 66 14.24 5.87 -5.32
C ASN A 66 14.49 5.26 -3.92
N GLY A 67 13.92 4.09 -3.62
CA GLY A 67 14.23 3.32 -2.40
C GLY A 67 13.82 4.03 -1.12
N TRP A 68 12.62 4.59 -1.08
CA TRP A 68 12.12 5.24 0.14
C TRP A 68 11.29 4.23 0.90
N ASP A 69 11.58 4.05 2.18
CA ASP A 69 10.80 3.18 3.06
C ASP A 69 9.47 3.83 3.44
N ILE A 70 8.43 3.00 3.54
CA ILE A 70 7.17 3.37 4.19
C ILE A 70 7.16 2.65 5.53
N MET A 71 6.87 3.38 6.60
CA MET A 71 6.70 2.79 7.91
C MET A 71 5.24 2.89 8.34
N MET A 72 4.73 1.83 8.96
CA MET A 72 3.44 1.88 9.63
C MET A 72 3.59 2.56 10.98
N GLY A 73 2.84 3.65 11.19
CA GLY A 73 2.71 4.31 12.48
C GLY A 73 1.98 3.44 13.51
N PHE A 74 2.14 3.78 14.79
CA PHE A 74 1.45 3.11 15.89
C PHE A 74 -0.08 3.29 15.85
N ASP A 75 -0.54 4.35 15.18
CA ASP A 75 -1.93 4.64 14.85
C ASP A 75 -2.42 3.85 13.63
N ARG A 76 -1.59 2.94 13.10
CA ARG A 76 -1.80 2.18 11.86
C ARG A 76 -1.95 3.08 10.65
N HIS A 77 -1.38 4.29 10.65
CA HIS A 77 -1.32 5.13 9.46
C HIS A 77 0.07 5.04 8.82
N PRO A 78 0.17 4.78 7.51
CA PRO A 78 1.46 4.72 6.82
C PRO A 78 2.07 6.12 6.62
N GLY A 79 3.38 6.24 6.79
CA GLY A 79 4.14 7.50 6.64
C GLY A 79 5.59 7.31 6.20
#